data_AF-A0A5C1Q241-F1
#
_entry.id   AF-A0A5C1Q241-F1
#
_cell.length_a   1.000
_cell.length_b   1.000
_cell.length_c   1.000
_cell.angle_alpha   90.00
_cell.angle_beta   90.00
_cell.angle_gamma   90.00
#
_symmetry.space_group_name_H-M   'P 1'
#
loop_
_entity.id
_entity.type
_entity.pdbx_description
1 polymer ?
#
loop_
_entity_poly.entity_id
_entity_poly.type
_entity_poly.pdbx_seq_one_letter_code
_entity_poly.pdbx_strand_id
1 'polypeptide(L)' 'MLKILFHGLAILHLGPGIAFALLAFGCEPGQAWLGRHCEIDGLRAFAELTLAGWLACLLLWGAGWALLRRRPG' A
#
# COMPACT_ATOMS: atom_id res chain seq x y z
N MET A 1 0.80 -1.05 26.28
CA MET A 1 -0.34 -0.58 25.45
C MET A 1 0.10 0.41 24.38
N LEU A 2 0.85 1.47 24.72
CA LEU A 2 1.29 2.51 23.78
C LEU A 2 2.06 1.99 22.53
N LYS A 3 2.89 0.94 22.68
CA LYS A 3 3.62 0.32 21.54
C LYS A 3 2.69 -0.26 20.47
N ILE A 4 1.61 -0.91 20.86
CA ILE A 4 0.64 -1.53 19.94
C ILE A 4 -0.11 -0.43 19.19
N LEU A 5 -0.45 0.65 19.88
CA LEU A 5 -1.08 1.82 19.27
C LEU A 5 -0.18 2.44 18.20
N PHE A 6 1.12 2.64 18.48
CA PHE A 6 2.06 3.16 17.49
C PHE A 6 2.25 2.22 16.29
N HIS A 7 2.29 0.90 16.51
CA HIS A 7 2.38 -0.06 15.40
C HIS A 7 1.11 -0.05 14.55
N GLY A 8 -0.06 -0.03 15.18
CA GLY A 8 -1.34 0.07 14.48
C GLY A 8 -1.44 1.38 13.69
N LEU A 9 -1.04 2.50 14.28
CA LEU A 9 -1.04 3.80 13.63
C LEU A 9 -0.05 3.86 12.47
N ALA A 10 1.14 3.26 12.60
CA ALA A 10 2.12 3.17 11.52
C ALA A 10 1.56 2.35 10.34
N ILE A 11 0.95 1.20 10.59
CA ILE A 11 0.33 0.36 9.54
C ILE A 11 -0.86 1.08 8.89
N LEU A 12 -1.69 1.74 9.70
CA LEU A 12 -2.84 2.50 9.24
C LEU A 12 -2.43 3.67 8.34
N HIS A 13 -1.31 4.35 8.65
CA HIS A 13 -0.76 5.43 7.82
C HIS A 13 0.13 4.95 6.68
N LEU A 14 0.64 3.72 6.70
CA LEU A 14 1.51 3.20 5.65
C LEU A 14 0.79 3.14 4.30
N GLY A 15 -0.46 2.66 4.28
CA GLY A 15 -1.30 2.61 3.07
C GLY A 15 -1.53 4.01 2.46
N PRO A 16 -2.07 4.97 3.24
CA PRO A 16 -2.23 6.36 2.82
C PRO A 16 -0.93 7.02 2.35
N GLY A 17 0.19 6.76 3.03
CA GLY A 17 1.50 7.32 2.65
C GLY A 17 1.99 6.81 1.29
N ILE A 18 1.82 5.51 1.02
CA ILE A 18 2.15 4.91 -0.27
C ILE A 18 1.23 5.45 -1.36
N ALA A 19 -0.08 5.53 -1.11
CA ALA A 19 -1.04 6.09 -2.05
C ALA A 19 -0.73 7.55 -2.38
N PHE A 20 -0.40 8.37 -1.38
CA PHE A 20 0.00 9.76 -1.58
C PHE A 20 1.25 9.87 -2.48
N ALA A 21 2.29 9.07 -2.23
CA ALA A 21 3.48 9.06 -3.08
C ALA A 21 3.15 8.65 -4.53
N LEU A 22 2.31 7.63 -4.71
CA LEU A 22 1.90 7.17 -6.04
C LEU A 22 1.06 8.20 -6.80
N LEU A 23 0.15 8.92 -6.13
CA LEU A 23 -0.58 10.03 -6.78
C LEU A 23 0.33 11.23 -7.05
N ALA A 24 1.21 11.59 -6.12
CA ALA A 24 2.07 12.77 -6.25
C ALA A 24 3.13 12.61 -7.35
N PHE A 25 3.70 11.42 -7.52
CA PHE A 25 4.80 11.16 -8.45
C PHE A 25 4.42 10.29 -9.65
N GLY A 26 3.30 9.58 -9.61
CA GLY A 26 2.87 8.66 -10.68
C GLY A 26 1.99 9.27 -11.76
N CYS A 27 1.61 10.53 -11.59
CA CYS A 27 0.73 11.28 -12.49
C CYS A 27 1.45 11.88 -13.72
N GLU A 28 2.76 11.65 -13.84
CA GLU A 28 3.57 12.17 -14.94
C GLU A 28 3.24 11.46 -16.27
N PRO A 29 3.25 12.17 -17.42
CA PRO A 29 2.73 11.67 -18.71
C PRO A 29 3.53 10.50 -19.35
N GLY A 30 4.47 9.88 -18.62
CA GLY A 30 5.23 8.69 -19.05
C GLY A 30 4.74 7.35 -18.50
N GLN A 31 3.83 7.33 -17.51
CA GLN A 31 3.38 6.09 -16.85
C GLN A 31 1.93 5.75 -17.22
N ALA A 32 1.74 4.98 -18.29
CA ALA A 32 0.44 4.65 -18.90
C ALA A 32 -0.58 3.94 -17.98
N TRP A 33 -0.15 3.37 -16.86
CA TRP A 33 -1.04 2.71 -15.89
C TRP A 33 -1.58 3.69 -14.84
N LEU A 34 -0.72 4.55 -14.27
CA LEU A 34 -1.14 5.54 -13.27
C LEU A 34 -1.77 6.78 -13.89
N GLY A 35 -1.36 7.20 -15.10
CA GLY A 35 -1.94 8.35 -15.79
C GLY A 35 -3.45 8.25 -16.00
N ARG A 36 -3.96 7.05 -16.32
CA ARG A 36 -5.40 6.80 -16.46
C ARG A 36 -6.17 6.83 -15.14
N HIS A 37 -5.52 6.53 -14.01
CA HIS A 37 -6.16 6.62 -12.69
C HIS A 37 -6.18 8.06 -12.16
N CYS A 38 -5.24 8.89 -12.59
CA CYS A 38 -5.17 10.30 -12.20
C CYS A 38 -6.28 11.18 -12.80
N GLU A 39 -6.79 10.87 -13.99
CA GLU A 39 -7.84 11.67 -14.66
C GLU A 39 -9.26 11.44 -14.09
N ILE A 40 -9.49 10.37 -13.33
CA ILE A 40 -10.86 9.88 -13.06
C ILE A 40 -11.47 10.41 -11.75
N ASP A 41 -10.67 10.76 -10.75
CA ASP A 41 -11.02 11.51 -9.53
C ASP A 41 -9.94 11.22 -8.50
N GLY A 42 -9.20 12.24 -8.05
CA GLY A 42 -8.06 12.03 -7.14
C GLY A 42 -8.42 11.33 -5.82
N LEU A 43 -9.64 11.55 -5.31
CA LEU A 43 -10.11 10.95 -4.06
C LEU A 43 -10.40 9.45 -4.22
N ARG A 44 -10.93 9.04 -5.38
CA ARG A 44 -11.21 7.64 -5.70
C ARG A 44 -9.91 6.87 -5.96
N ALA A 45 -9.01 7.45 -6.74
CA ALA A 45 -7.69 6.87 -6.99
C ALA A 45 -6.90 6.69 -5.68
N PHE A 46 -6.96 7.67 -4.77
CA PHE A 46 -6.34 7.57 -3.45
C PHE A 46 -6.89 6.39 -2.62
N ALA A 47 -8.22 6.21 -2.60
CA ALA A 47 -8.85 5.11 -1.87
C ALA A 47 -8.46 3.74 -2.45
N GLU A 48 -8.49 3.59 -3.78
CA GLU A 48 -8.11 2.36 -4.48
C GLU A 48 -6.63 2.00 -4.25
N LEU A 49 -5.72 2.98 -4.34
CA LEU A 49 -4.29 2.78 -4.09
C LEU A 49 -3.98 2.48 -2.63
N THR A 50 -4.71 3.09 -1.68
CA THR A 50 -4.57 2.80 -0.25
C THR A 50 -4.96 1.35 0.05
N LEU A 51 -6.11 0.90 -0.48
CA LEU A 51 -6.57 -0.48 -0.33
C LEU A 51 -5.60 -1.48 -0.97
N ALA A 52 -5.11 -1.17 -2.17
CA ALA A 52 -4.11 -1.98 -2.86
C ALA A 52 -2.81 -2.10 -2.05
N GLY A 53 -2.35 -1.00 -1.45
CA GLY A 53 -1.17 -0.97 -0.58
C GLY A 53 -1.30 -1.88 0.64
N TRP A 54 -2.45 -1.84 1.33
CA TRP A 54 -2.70 -2.75 2.45
C TRP A 54 -2.78 -4.22 2.03
N LEU A 55 -3.45 -4.51 0.91
CA LEU A 55 -3.51 -5.85 0.33
C LEU A 55 -2.10 -6.39 0.02
N ALA A 56 -1.25 -5.57 -0.62
CA ALA A 56 0.12 -5.95 -0.90
C ALA A 56 0.92 -6.23 0.39
N CYS A 57 0.78 -5.38 1.42
CA CYS A 57 1.41 -5.64 2.72
C CYS A 57 0.95 -6.96 3.35
N LEU A 58 -0.36 -7.25 3.33
CA LEU A 58 -0.91 -8.49 3.87
C LEU A 58 -0.43 -9.72 3.10
N LEU A 59 -0.36 -9.64 1.77
CA LEU A 59 0.13 -10.71 0.91
C LEU A 59 1.61 -10.99 1.14
N LEU A 60 2.44 -9.94 1.21
CA LEU A 60 3.87 -10.07 1.49
C LEU A 60 4.13 -10.65 2.89
N TRP A 61 3.37 -10.19 3.88
CA TRP A 61 3.43 -10.75 5.23
C TRP A 61 3.05 -12.23 5.22
N GLY A 62 1.93 -12.58 4.59
CA GLY A 62 1.44 -13.96 4.48
C GLY A 62 2.44 -14.87 3.75
N ALA A 63 3.01 -14.38 2.65
CA ALA A 63 4.02 -15.10 1.87
C ALA A 63 5.30 -15.33 2.69
N GLY A 64 5.81 -14.28 3.35
CA GLY A 64 6.97 -14.39 4.25
C GLY A 64 6.73 -15.38 5.38
N TRP A 65 5.53 -15.35 5.98
CA TRP A 65 5.15 -16.30 7.01
C TRP A 65 5.05 -17.73 6.48
N ALA A 66 4.52 -17.94 5.27
CA ALA A 66 4.45 -19.25 4.63
C ALA A 66 5.86 -19.79 4.30
N LEU A 67 6.77 -18.94 3.85
CA LEU A 67 8.18 -19.27 3.60
C LEU A 67 8.91 -19.66 4.89
N LEU A 68 8.68 -18.94 5.99
CA LEU A 68 9.24 -19.27 7.31
C LEU A 68 8.72 -20.60 7.85
N ARG A 69 7.41 -20.89 7.68
CA ARG A 69 6.84 -22.19 8.06
C ARG A 69 7.35 -23.36 7.20
N ARG A 70 7.81 -23.08 5.98
CA ARG A 70 8.37 -24.09 5.07
C ARG A 70 9.85 -24.36 5.28
N ARG A 71 10.55 -23.67 6.18
CA ARG A 71 11.91 -24.07 6.55
C ARG A 71 11.85 -25.25 7.52
N PRO A 72 12.21 -26.48 7.10
CA PRO A 72 12.44 -27.55 8.06
C PRO A 72 13.64 -27.13 8.91
N GLY A 73 13.45 -27.11 10.23
CA GLY A 73 14.53 -27.06 11.20
C GLY A 73 15.26 -28.40 11.26
#